data_AF-A0AAE1U083-F1
#
_entry.id   AF-A0AAE1U083-F1
#
_cell.length_a   1.000
_cell.length_b   1.000
_cell.length_c   1.000
_cell.angle_alpha   90.00
_cell.angle_beta   90.00
_cell.angle_gamma   90.00
#
_symmetry.space_group_name_H-M   'P 1'
#
loop_
_entity.id
_entity.type
_entity.pdbx_description
1 polymer ?
#
loop_
_entity_poly.entity_id
_entity_poly.type
_entity_poly.pdbx_seq_one_letter_code
_entity_poly.pdbx_strand_id
1 'polypeptide(L)'
;MLDTLAHARTKTFIDKSRAPWYTDELRTERRELRHAKRHWSNSKLTDHWQIFEKKRRDYGISLDDARTDYQRQRITDADTSQKLFSLVDEMTGDKKELASTLPRHDDASKLADQFSDFFEEKVLRIRERFSESDASVVESETNSHSLSDFEPMTEESVRELVHSMKTKSCDLDPIPTSLLKLCLDDVIPSLTCLINQSLSSGEFPTVFKQAILRPLLKKAGLDINYLSNYRPVSNISFASKLCEKSVLTQLIHFDLYSKFQSAYRILEWAALWTQPDTRLVGMGEAIGISNLLLHKELRNTRYALYVAKRPPGIYDYKRGNTVMSGRTIPLYTSL
;
A
#
# COMPACT_ATOMS: atom_id res chain seq x y z
N MET A 1 36.63 -38.65 -16.75
CA MET A 1 37.00 -39.83 -15.94
C MET A 1 37.30 -39.50 -14.48
N LEU A 2 37.59 -38.25 -14.09
CA LEU A 2 37.79 -37.90 -12.66
C LEU A 2 36.49 -37.77 -11.85
N ASP A 3 35.37 -37.36 -12.46
CA ASP A 3 34.08 -37.20 -11.76
C ASP A 3 33.38 -38.53 -11.43
N THR A 4 33.93 -39.66 -11.90
CA THR A 4 33.35 -41.00 -11.73
C THR A 4 33.93 -41.77 -10.54
N LEU A 5 35.02 -41.25 -9.92
CA LEU A 5 35.77 -41.93 -8.85
C LEU A 5 35.63 -41.28 -7.46
N ALA A 6 34.95 -40.13 -7.34
CA ALA A 6 34.76 -39.45 -6.07
C ALA A 6 33.35 -38.84 -5.98
N HIS A 7 32.54 -39.29 -5.01
CA HIS A 7 31.27 -38.63 -4.71
C HIS A 7 31.53 -37.20 -4.23
N ALA A 8 30.94 -36.22 -4.91
CA ALA A 8 30.99 -34.82 -4.49
C ALA A 8 30.42 -34.69 -3.07
N ARG A 9 31.28 -34.35 -2.10
CA ARG A 9 30.85 -34.04 -0.74
C ARG A 9 30.48 -32.58 -0.65
N THR A 10 29.19 -32.29 -0.64
CA THR A 10 28.67 -30.94 -0.38
C THR A 10 28.85 -30.61 1.10
N LYS A 11 29.71 -29.64 1.41
CA LYS A 11 29.76 -29.02 2.74
C LYS A 11 28.87 -27.79 2.73
N THR A 12 27.80 -27.83 3.51
CA THR A 12 26.99 -26.64 3.80
C THR A 12 27.76 -25.75 4.77
N PHE A 13 28.28 -24.64 4.28
CA PHE A 13 28.76 -23.56 5.14
C PHE A 13 27.55 -22.74 5.56
N ILE A 14 27.26 -22.72 6.86
CA ILE A 14 26.39 -21.68 7.41
C ILE A 14 27.25 -20.41 7.42
N ASP A 15 27.10 -19.57 6.40
CA ASP A 15 27.60 -18.21 6.47
C ASP A 15 26.78 -17.48 7.54
N LYS A 16 27.27 -17.54 8.79
CA LYS A 16 26.75 -16.70 9.85
C LYS A 16 27.19 -15.29 9.47
N SER A 17 26.32 -14.57 8.77
CA SER A 17 26.53 -13.17 8.43
C SER A 17 27.02 -12.48 9.71
N ARG A 18 28.23 -11.94 9.61
CA ARG A 18 28.86 -11.29 10.76
C ARG A 18 27.95 -10.12 11.14
N ALA A 19 27.75 -9.92 12.44
CA ALA A 19 27.00 -8.76 12.92
C ALA A 19 27.61 -7.50 12.27
N PRO A 20 26.82 -6.67 11.55
CA PRO A 20 27.37 -5.57 10.73
C PRO A 20 28.20 -4.55 11.53
N TRP A 21 27.89 -4.41 12.83
CA TRP A 21 28.59 -3.54 13.78
C TRP A 21 29.89 -4.12 14.35
N TYR A 22 30.22 -5.39 14.08
CA TYR A 22 31.39 -6.05 14.65
C TYR A 22 32.65 -5.79 13.83
N THR A 23 33.34 -4.70 14.14
CA THR A 23 34.52 -4.17 13.42
C THR A 23 35.77 -5.04 13.57
N ASP A 24 36.81 -4.77 12.75
CA ASP A 24 38.12 -5.41 12.89
C ASP A 24 38.86 -4.99 14.17
N GLU A 25 38.63 -3.78 14.66
CA GLU A 25 39.15 -3.29 15.94
C GLU A 25 38.61 -4.10 17.13
N LEU A 26 37.31 -4.40 17.16
CA LEU A 26 36.76 -5.31 18.17
C LEU A 26 37.33 -6.72 18.09
N ARG A 27 37.83 -7.14 16.92
CA ARG A 27 38.49 -8.45 16.76
C ARG A 27 39.90 -8.43 17.32
N THR A 28 40.65 -7.35 17.13
CA THR A 28 42.00 -7.19 17.71
C THR A 28 41.91 -7.11 19.22
N GLU A 29 41.02 -6.27 19.77
CA GLU A 29 40.78 -6.17 21.21
C GLU A 29 40.37 -7.53 21.83
N ARG A 30 39.46 -8.28 21.17
CA ARG A 30 39.07 -9.61 21.64
C ARG A 30 40.25 -10.61 21.64
N ARG A 31 41.16 -10.49 20.66
CA ARG A 31 42.37 -11.33 20.59
C ARG A 31 43.31 -11.01 21.75
N GLU A 32 43.51 -9.73 22.03
CA GLU A 32 44.32 -9.27 23.16
C GLU A 32 43.72 -9.66 24.51
N LEU A 33 42.40 -9.54 24.67
CA LEU A 33 41.68 -10.01 25.86
C LEU A 33 41.92 -11.51 26.11
N ARG A 34 41.83 -12.33 25.06
CA ARG A 34 42.14 -13.78 25.14
C ARG A 34 43.60 -14.05 25.44
N HIS A 35 44.52 -13.23 24.94
CA HIS A 35 45.94 -13.34 25.27
C HIS A 35 46.18 -13.03 26.74
N ALA A 36 45.67 -11.91 27.25
CA ALA A 36 45.79 -11.52 28.65
C ALA A 36 45.15 -12.55 29.60
N LYS A 37 43.98 -13.09 29.24
CA LYS A 37 43.33 -14.19 29.99
C LYS A 37 44.22 -15.43 30.10
N ARG A 38 44.83 -15.85 28.99
CA ARG A 38 45.73 -17.01 28.96
C ARG A 38 47.00 -16.75 29.78
N HIS A 39 47.57 -15.56 29.65
CA HIS A 39 48.75 -15.15 30.40
C HIS A 39 48.52 -15.16 31.91
N TRP A 40 47.42 -14.56 32.38
CA TRP A 40 47.02 -14.65 33.79
C TRP A 40 46.72 -16.08 34.23
N SER A 41 46.06 -16.88 33.39
CA SER A 41 45.75 -18.28 33.72
C SER A 41 47.01 -19.11 33.98
N ASN A 42 48.11 -18.79 33.30
CA ASN A 42 49.38 -19.49 33.44
C ASN A 42 50.24 -18.94 34.59
N SER A 43 50.26 -17.61 34.80
CA SER A 43 51.13 -17.00 35.82
C SER A 43 50.51 -16.90 37.21
N LYS A 44 49.17 -16.76 37.30
CA LYS A 44 48.39 -16.47 38.53
C LYS A 44 48.82 -15.23 39.32
N LEU A 45 49.65 -14.36 38.76
CA LEU A 45 50.08 -13.10 39.37
C LEU A 45 48.95 -12.04 39.37
N THR A 46 48.91 -11.24 40.43
CA THR A 46 47.94 -10.14 40.62
C THR A 46 48.03 -9.09 39.51
N ASP A 47 49.22 -8.70 39.09
CA ASP A 47 49.40 -7.68 38.04
C ASP A 47 48.81 -8.16 36.70
N HIS A 48 48.97 -9.45 36.36
CA HIS A 48 48.40 -10.02 35.14
C HIS A 48 46.87 -10.13 35.22
N TRP A 49 46.31 -10.32 36.42
CA TRP A 49 44.87 -10.23 36.63
C TRP A 49 44.36 -8.82 36.36
N GLN A 50 45.05 -7.78 36.86
CA GLN A 50 44.64 -6.39 36.67
C GLN A 50 44.66 -5.99 35.20
N ILE A 51 45.66 -6.46 34.45
CA ILE A 51 45.72 -6.27 32.99
C ILE A 51 44.55 -6.95 32.28
N PHE A 52 44.23 -8.20 32.65
CA PHE A 52 43.09 -8.92 32.08
C PHE A 52 41.76 -8.23 32.41
N GLU A 53 41.55 -7.80 33.65
CA GLU A 53 40.33 -7.11 34.06
C GLU A 53 40.16 -5.79 33.32
N LYS A 54 41.23 -5.00 33.21
CA LYS A 54 41.23 -3.76 32.41
C LYS A 54 40.81 -4.05 30.97
N LYS A 55 41.47 -4.99 30.29
CA LYS A 55 41.12 -5.35 28.90
C LYS A 55 39.69 -5.90 28.77
N ARG A 56 39.17 -6.58 29.79
CA ARG A 56 37.78 -7.08 29.79
C ARG A 56 36.78 -5.92 29.85
N ARG A 57 37.05 -4.94 30.71
CA ARG A 57 36.20 -3.74 30.84
C ARG A 57 36.24 -2.91 29.56
N ASP A 58 37.44 -2.62 29.07
CA ASP A 58 37.65 -1.80 27.88
C ASP A 58 36.97 -2.43 26.66
N TYR A 59 37.14 -3.75 26.45
CA TYR A 59 36.43 -4.49 25.40
C TYR A 59 34.90 -4.47 25.56
N GLY A 60 34.39 -4.47 26.79
CA GLY A 60 32.95 -4.35 27.06
C GLY A 60 32.40 -3.00 26.61
N ILE A 61 33.11 -1.92 26.93
CA ILE A 61 32.78 -0.55 26.54
C ILE A 61 32.81 -0.43 25.01
N SER A 62 33.92 -0.82 24.36
CA SER A 62 34.04 -0.77 22.91
C SER A 62 32.93 -1.55 22.19
N LEU A 63 32.48 -2.67 22.77
CA LEU A 63 31.42 -3.49 22.21
C LEU A 63 30.04 -2.82 22.30
N ASP A 64 29.74 -2.19 23.43
CA ASP A 64 28.49 -1.44 23.63
C ASP A 64 28.47 -0.15 22.80
N ASP A 65 29.60 0.55 22.70
CA ASP A 65 29.75 1.76 21.86
C ASP A 65 29.53 1.43 20.39
N ALA A 66 30.22 0.41 19.85
CA ALA A 66 30.07 0.00 18.46
C ALA A 66 28.63 -0.42 18.13
N ARG A 67 27.96 -1.12 19.05
CA ARG A 67 26.55 -1.51 18.87
C ARG A 67 25.63 -0.29 18.89
N THR A 68 25.88 0.66 19.78
CA THR A 68 25.08 1.88 19.94
C THR A 68 25.24 2.77 18.73
N ASP A 69 26.47 3.00 18.27
CA ASP A 69 26.77 3.86 17.12
C ASP A 69 26.20 3.30 15.83
N TYR A 70 26.24 1.98 15.65
CA TYR A 70 25.56 1.33 14.53
C TYR A 70 24.05 1.61 14.51
N GLN A 71 23.37 1.48 15.65
CA GLN A 71 21.93 1.75 15.69
C GLN A 71 21.63 3.25 15.53
N ARG A 72 22.43 4.13 16.13
CA ARG A 72 22.33 5.59 15.92
C ARG A 72 22.45 5.94 14.44
N GLN A 73 23.45 5.40 13.76
CA GLN A 73 23.65 5.64 12.34
C GLN A 73 22.44 5.18 11.52
N ARG A 74 21.91 3.98 11.78
CA ARG A 74 20.69 3.51 11.09
C ARG A 74 19.46 4.38 11.33
N ILE A 75 19.34 4.99 12.51
CA ILE A 75 18.27 5.93 12.84
C ILE A 75 18.47 7.25 12.09
N THR A 76 19.70 7.76 12.04
CA THR A 76 20.05 8.99 11.31
C THR A 76 19.87 8.83 9.80
N ASP A 77 20.19 7.66 9.25
CA ASP A 77 20.07 7.36 7.81
C ASP A 77 18.60 7.12 7.37
N ALA A 78 17.65 7.06 8.32
CA ALA A 78 16.24 6.85 8.01
C ALA A 78 15.57 8.14 7.51
N ASP A 79 15.55 8.30 6.18
CA ASP A 79 14.92 9.45 5.48
C ASP A 79 13.39 9.53 5.57
N THR A 80 12.72 8.46 6.02
CA THR A 80 11.26 8.34 6.00
C THR A 80 10.77 7.76 7.33
N SER A 81 9.65 8.27 7.82
CA SER A 81 8.96 7.74 9.01
C SER A 81 8.72 6.22 8.92
N GLN A 82 8.40 5.70 7.74
CA GLN A 82 8.23 4.26 7.52
C GLN A 82 9.52 3.45 7.79
N LYS A 83 10.69 3.94 7.36
CA LYS A 83 11.98 3.28 7.62
C LYS A 83 12.29 3.29 9.12
N LEU A 84 12.03 4.42 9.78
CA LEU A 84 12.23 4.57 11.21
C LEU A 84 11.36 3.59 12.02
N PHE A 85 10.06 3.51 11.72
CA PHE A 85 9.16 2.57 12.40
C PHE A 85 9.53 1.11 12.11
N SER A 86 9.97 0.78 10.89
CA SER A 86 10.46 -0.57 10.57
C SER A 86 11.70 -0.96 11.40
N LEU A 87 12.58 0.02 11.67
CA LEU A 87 13.76 -0.19 12.51
C LEU A 87 13.39 -0.38 13.98
N VAL A 88 12.39 0.36 14.48
CA VAL A 88 11.85 0.16 15.83
C VAL A 88 11.27 -1.25 15.96
N ASP A 89 10.44 -1.69 15.01
CA ASP A 89 9.84 -3.03 15.00
C ASP A 89 10.93 -4.14 14.99
N GLU A 90 12.04 -3.92 14.26
CA GLU A 90 13.19 -4.82 14.27
C GLU A 90 13.89 -4.87 15.62
N MET A 91 14.06 -3.72 16.28
CA MET A 91 14.75 -3.60 17.57
C MET A 91 13.93 -4.16 18.73
N THR A 92 12.61 -3.96 18.72
CA THR A 92 11.72 -4.47 19.78
C THR A 92 11.41 -5.95 19.61
N GLY A 93 11.78 -6.56 18.48
CA GLY A 93 11.42 -7.93 18.16
C GLY A 93 9.94 -8.07 17.77
N ASP A 94 9.22 -6.96 17.62
CA ASP A 94 7.89 -6.89 17.03
C ASP A 94 7.95 -7.02 15.50
N LYS A 95 8.84 -7.87 15.00
CA LYS A 95 8.58 -8.51 13.72
C LYS A 95 7.27 -9.23 13.95
N LYS A 96 6.16 -8.60 13.52
CA LYS A 96 4.92 -9.28 13.21
C LYS A 96 5.37 -10.46 12.38
N GLU A 97 5.48 -11.62 13.00
CA GLU A 97 5.53 -12.85 12.27
C GLU A 97 4.40 -12.71 11.27
N LEU A 98 4.71 -13.00 10.01
CA LEU A 98 3.75 -13.01 8.94
C LEU A 98 2.79 -14.18 9.19
N ALA A 99 2.11 -14.16 10.33
CA ALA A 99 1.00 -15.02 10.68
C ALA A 99 0.08 -14.94 9.49
N SER A 100 -0.26 -16.11 8.97
CA SER A 100 -1.03 -16.27 7.73
C SER A 100 -2.14 -15.22 7.70
N THR A 101 -1.99 -14.24 6.82
CA THR A 101 -2.91 -13.10 6.75
C THR A 101 -4.27 -13.51 6.19
N LEU A 102 -4.37 -14.73 5.68
CA LEU A 102 -5.55 -15.33 5.08
C LEU A 102 -6.03 -16.52 5.93
N PRO A 103 -7.32 -16.88 5.85
CA PRO A 103 -7.84 -18.10 6.46
C PRO A 103 -7.00 -19.33 6.08
N ARG A 104 -7.01 -20.34 6.95
CA ARG A 104 -6.47 -21.66 6.57
C ARG A 104 -7.30 -22.23 5.44
N HIS A 105 -6.64 -22.73 4.41
CA HIS A 105 -7.28 -23.26 3.21
C HIS A 105 -6.40 -24.35 2.59
N ASP A 106 -7.05 -25.35 1.98
CA ASP A 106 -6.38 -26.41 1.24
C ASP A 106 -6.24 -26.06 -0.25
N ASP A 107 -7.10 -25.17 -0.76
CA ASP A 107 -7.18 -24.75 -2.16
C ASP A 107 -7.31 -23.22 -2.26
N ALA A 108 -6.29 -22.58 -2.84
CA ALA A 108 -6.22 -21.14 -2.98
C ALA A 108 -7.27 -20.59 -3.96
N SER A 109 -7.65 -21.34 -4.99
CA SER A 109 -8.66 -20.90 -5.96
C SER A 109 -10.03 -20.82 -5.29
N LYS A 110 -10.39 -21.84 -4.52
CA LYS A 110 -11.67 -21.85 -3.78
C LYS A 110 -11.74 -20.73 -2.76
N LEU A 111 -10.64 -20.46 -2.06
CA LEU A 111 -10.61 -19.33 -1.12
C LEU A 111 -10.76 -17.99 -1.84
N ALA A 112 -10.14 -17.83 -3.02
CA ALA A 112 -10.31 -16.62 -3.82
C ALA A 112 -11.77 -16.42 -4.27
N ASP A 113 -12.43 -17.49 -4.72
CA ASP A 113 -13.85 -17.46 -5.08
C ASP A 113 -14.74 -17.11 -3.86
N GLN A 114 -14.46 -17.69 -2.69
CA GLN A 114 -15.17 -17.33 -1.45
C GLN A 114 -15.04 -15.85 -1.08
N PHE A 115 -13.85 -15.27 -1.23
CA PHE A 115 -13.66 -13.83 -1.02
C PHE A 115 -14.41 -13.00 -2.07
N SER A 116 -14.38 -13.43 -3.33
CA SER A 116 -15.10 -12.79 -4.43
C SER A 116 -16.59 -12.71 -4.12
N ASP A 117 -17.22 -13.86 -3.88
CA ASP A 117 -18.65 -13.97 -3.62
C ASP A 117 -19.05 -13.16 -2.38
N PHE A 118 -18.26 -13.24 -1.30
CA PHE A 118 -18.52 -12.50 -0.08
C PHE A 118 -18.50 -10.97 -0.30
N PHE A 119 -17.53 -10.46 -1.06
CA PHE A 119 -17.45 -9.02 -1.33
C PHE A 119 -18.54 -8.55 -2.28
N GLU A 120 -18.91 -9.34 -3.29
CA GLU A 120 -20.03 -9.04 -4.18
C GLU A 120 -21.36 -9.00 -3.42
N GLU A 121 -21.66 -10.02 -2.62
CA GLU A 121 -22.89 -10.09 -1.81
C GLU A 121 -22.96 -8.93 -0.80
N LYS A 122 -21.82 -8.55 -0.21
CA LYS A 122 -21.76 -7.38 0.67
C LYS A 122 -22.14 -6.10 -0.06
N VAL A 123 -21.67 -5.90 -1.29
CA VAL A 123 -22.02 -4.71 -2.10
C VAL A 123 -23.51 -4.73 -2.45
N LEU A 124 -24.06 -5.88 -2.83
CA LEU A 124 -25.49 -6.03 -3.14
C LEU A 124 -26.37 -5.65 -1.93
N ARG A 125 -26.08 -6.21 -0.76
CA ARG A 125 -26.82 -5.88 0.48
C ARG A 125 -26.74 -4.41 0.86
N ILE A 126 -25.61 -3.75 0.58
CA ILE A 126 -25.47 -2.31 0.81
C ILE A 126 -26.39 -1.54 -0.14
N ARG A 127 -26.44 -1.91 -1.42
CA ARG A 127 -27.30 -1.26 -2.42
C ARG A 127 -28.79 -1.41 -2.09
N GLU A 128 -29.21 -2.60 -1.69
CA GLU A 128 -30.60 -2.88 -1.29
C GLU A 128 -31.08 -1.99 -0.13
N ARG A 129 -30.20 -1.72 0.85
CA ARG A 129 -30.53 -0.81 1.96
C ARG A 129 -30.72 0.64 1.54
N PHE A 130 -30.11 1.06 0.43
CA PHE A 130 -30.24 2.43 -0.06
C PHE A 130 -31.47 2.63 -0.95
N SER A 131 -31.97 1.58 -1.60
CA SER A 131 -33.20 1.66 -2.40
C SER A 131 -34.47 1.90 -1.58
N GLU A 132 -34.43 1.64 -0.27
CA GLU A 132 -35.57 1.84 0.64
C GLU A 132 -35.67 3.27 1.19
N SER A 133 -34.67 4.12 0.97
CA SER A 133 -34.71 5.52 1.41
C SER A 133 -35.27 6.40 0.30
N ASP A 134 -36.51 6.89 0.50
CA ASP A 134 -37.14 7.87 -0.38
C ASP A 134 -36.18 9.02 -0.68
N ALA A 135 -35.91 9.20 -1.97
CA ALA A 135 -35.16 10.33 -2.49
C ALA A 135 -35.99 11.61 -2.31
N SER A 136 -35.94 12.21 -1.12
CA SER A 136 -36.24 13.62 -0.99
C SER A 136 -35.20 14.36 -1.81
N VAL A 137 -35.60 14.75 -3.01
CA VAL A 137 -34.81 15.59 -3.91
C VAL A 137 -34.60 16.91 -3.18
N VAL A 138 -33.47 17.03 -2.49
CA VAL A 138 -33.01 18.32 -1.98
C VAL A 138 -32.69 19.13 -3.23
N GLU A 139 -33.49 20.15 -3.50
CA GLU A 139 -33.24 21.14 -4.54
C GLU A 139 -31.85 21.73 -4.28
N SER A 140 -30.87 21.27 -5.05
CA SER A 140 -29.52 21.82 -5.01
C SER A 140 -29.55 23.14 -5.77
N GLU A 141 -29.10 24.19 -5.09
CA GLU A 141 -28.69 25.45 -5.74
C GLU A 141 -27.84 25.10 -6.96
N THR A 142 -28.24 25.63 -8.11
CA THR A 142 -27.60 25.33 -9.40
C THR A 142 -26.23 26.01 -9.42
N ASN A 143 -25.19 25.24 -9.11
CA ASN A 143 -23.81 25.69 -9.32
C ASN A 143 -23.64 26.13 -10.78
N SER A 144 -23.14 27.35 -10.98
CA SER A 144 -22.98 28.04 -12.28
C SER A 144 -21.98 27.40 -13.24
N HIS A 145 -21.39 26.25 -12.87
CA HIS A 145 -20.33 25.61 -13.63
C HIS A 145 -20.87 24.33 -14.30
N SER A 146 -20.95 24.36 -15.63
CA SER A 146 -21.26 23.21 -16.47
C SER A 146 -19.97 22.69 -17.12
N LEU A 147 -19.70 21.40 -16.98
CA LEU A 147 -18.66 20.72 -17.75
C LEU A 147 -19.33 20.10 -18.98
N SER A 148 -19.05 20.63 -20.16
CA SER A 148 -19.54 20.05 -21.42
C SER A 148 -18.64 18.90 -21.87
N ASP A 149 -17.33 19.14 -21.89
CA ASP A 149 -16.34 18.25 -22.49
C ASP A 149 -15.03 18.27 -21.71
N PHE A 150 -14.27 17.18 -21.79
CA PHE A 150 -12.91 17.11 -21.28
C PHE A 150 -11.93 17.69 -22.30
N GLU A 151 -10.95 18.43 -21.82
CA GLU A 151 -9.86 18.93 -22.66
C GLU A 151 -8.89 17.81 -23.01
N PRO A 152 -8.36 17.75 -24.25
CA PRO A 152 -7.32 16.80 -24.60
C PRO A 152 -6.03 17.10 -23.83
N MET A 153 -5.37 16.06 -23.36
CA MET A 153 -4.09 16.15 -22.66
C MET A 153 -2.94 16.23 -23.66
N THR A 154 -1.94 17.08 -23.39
CA THR A 154 -0.67 17.08 -24.12
C THR A 154 0.27 16.00 -23.59
N GLU A 155 1.27 15.62 -24.39
CA GLU A 155 2.30 14.66 -23.97
C GLU A 155 3.08 15.15 -22.75
N GLU A 156 3.36 16.45 -22.67
CA GLU A 156 4.00 17.10 -21.52
C GLU A 156 3.14 16.97 -20.26
N SER A 157 1.84 17.26 -20.34
CA SER A 157 0.94 17.13 -19.20
C SER A 157 0.81 15.67 -18.72
N VAL A 158 0.76 14.71 -19.66
CA VAL A 158 0.75 13.28 -19.30
C VAL A 158 2.06 12.88 -18.65
N ARG A 159 3.20 13.36 -19.15
CA ARG A 159 4.53 13.11 -18.57
C ARG A 159 4.63 13.62 -17.14
N GLU A 160 4.23 14.87 -16.89
CA GLU A 160 4.18 15.45 -15.54
C GLU A 160 3.29 14.62 -14.62
N LEU A 161 2.12 14.20 -15.11
CA LEU A 161 1.19 13.38 -14.36
C LEU A 161 1.81 12.03 -13.96
N VAL A 162 2.47 11.35 -14.89
CA VAL A 162 3.18 10.08 -14.64
C VAL A 162 4.29 10.25 -13.59
N HIS A 163 5.05 11.33 -13.64
CA HIS A 163 6.09 11.61 -12.64
C HIS A 163 5.50 11.86 -11.25
N SER A 164 4.38 12.57 -11.15
CA SER A 164 3.68 12.83 -9.88
C SER A 164 3.10 11.57 -9.23
N MET A 165 2.82 10.53 -10.03
CA MET A 165 2.21 9.28 -9.55
C MET A 165 3.20 8.38 -8.82
N LYS A 166 2.72 7.65 -7.81
CA LYS A 166 3.53 6.65 -7.11
C LYS A 166 3.92 5.50 -8.04
N THR A 167 5.15 5.04 -7.92
CA THR A 167 5.64 3.85 -8.63
C THR A 167 5.06 2.60 -7.98
N LYS A 168 3.88 2.17 -8.46
CA LYS A 168 3.17 0.95 -8.04
C LYS A 168 2.77 0.17 -9.28
N SER A 169 3.16 -1.10 -9.32
CA SER A 169 2.82 -2.01 -10.41
C SER A 169 1.58 -2.84 -10.08
N CYS A 170 0.88 -3.25 -11.12
CA CYS A 170 -0.16 -4.26 -11.10
C CYS A 170 0.30 -5.48 -11.91
N ASP A 171 -0.13 -6.67 -11.52
CA ASP A 171 0.20 -7.89 -12.29
C ASP A 171 -0.59 -7.94 -13.63
N LEU A 172 -1.56 -7.04 -13.82
CA LEU A 172 -2.24 -6.80 -15.10
C LEU A 172 -1.47 -5.83 -16.02
N ASP A 173 -0.42 -5.17 -15.53
CA ASP A 173 0.39 -4.29 -16.36
C ASP A 173 1.31 -5.12 -17.27
N PRO A 174 1.51 -4.73 -18.54
CA PRO A 174 2.39 -5.47 -19.45
C PRO A 174 3.86 -5.40 -19.03
N ILE A 175 4.25 -4.33 -18.33
CA ILE A 175 5.58 -4.13 -17.76
C ILE A 175 5.47 -3.48 -16.38
N PRO A 176 6.46 -3.68 -15.48
CA PRO A 176 6.48 -2.98 -14.21
C PRO A 176 6.50 -1.45 -14.38
N THR A 177 5.77 -0.72 -13.54
CA THR A 177 5.71 0.76 -13.58
C THR A 177 7.08 1.41 -13.43
N SER A 178 8.01 0.78 -12.70
CA SER A 178 9.39 1.26 -12.60
C SER A 178 10.09 1.24 -13.96
N LEU A 179 9.87 0.19 -14.76
CA LEU A 179 10.44 0.09 -16.11
C LEU A 179 9.73 1.04 -17.08
N LEU A 180 8.40 1.15 -16.99
CA LEU A 180 7.62 2.11 -17.78
C LEU A 180 8.15 3.54 -17.58
N LYS A 181 8.50 3.92 -16.34
CA LYS A 181 9.07 5.24 -16.05
C LYS A 181 10.50 5.42 -16.58
N LEU A 182 11.26 4.34 -16.78
CA LEU A 182 12.60 4.41 -17.36
C LEU A 182 12.56 4.61 -18.88
N CYS A 183 11.58 4.02 -19.57
CA CYS A 183 11.36 4.18 -21.01
C CYS A 183 10.18 5.12 -21.30
N LEU A 184 9.98 6.14 -20.46
CA LEU A 184 8.78 6.97 -20.53
C LEU A 184 8.67 7.71 -21.86
N ASP A 185 9.78 8.25 -22.36
CA ASP A 185 9.83 9.01 -23.62
C ASP A 185 9.24 8.23 -24.81
N ASP A 186 9.51 6.92 -24.89
CA ASP A 186 9.03 6.07 -25.98
C ASP A 186 7.53 5.72 -25.84
N VAL A 187 7.00 5.74 -24.62
CA VAL A 187 5.64 5.25 -24.30
C VAL A 187 4.63 6.39 -24.16
N ILE A 188 5.09 7.62 -23.90
CA ILE A 188 4.25 8.81 -23.70
C ILE A 188 3.28 9.08 -24.86
N PRO A 189 3.68 9.02 -26.14
CA PRO A 189 2.75 9.26 -27.24
C PRO A 189 1.57 8.28 -27.23
N SER A 190 1.86 7.00 -26.93
CA SER A 190 0.84 5.94 -26.85
C SER A 190 -0.10 6.13 -25.66
N LEU A 191 0.43 6.50 -24.48
CA LEU A 191 -0.39 6.78 -23.30
C LEU A 191 -1.29 7.99 -23.52
N THR A 192 -0.75 9.05 -24.12
CA THR A 192 -1.49 10.28 -24.41
C THR A 192 -2.62 10.03 -25.40
N CYS A 193 -2.34 9.29 -26.48
CA CYS A 193 -3.36 8.87 -27.44
C CYS A 193 -4.49 8.10 -26.76
N LEU A 194 -4.16 7.11 -25.92
CA LEU A 194 -5.13 6.30 -25.21
C LEU A 194 -6.01 7.14 -24.28
N ILE A 195 -5.41 8.03 -23.48
CA ILE A 195 -6.15 8.91 -22.56
C ILE A 195 -7.09 9.82 -23.35
N ASN A 196 -6.60 10.46 -24.41
CA ASN A 196 -7.41 11.39 -25.20
C ASN A 196 -8.55 10.68 -25.95
N GLN A 197 -8.35 9.43 -26.37
CA GLN A 197 -9.44 8.61 -26.89
C GLN A 197 -10.53 8.37 -25.84
N SER A 198 -10.15 8.07 -24.60
CA SER A 198 -11.12 7.89 -23.51
C SER A 198 -11.84 9.19 -23.14
N LEU A 199 -11.12 10.32 -23.10
CA LEU A 199 -11.70 11.63 -22.80
C LEU A 199 -12.68 12.10 -23.87
N SER A 200 -12.32 11.95 -25.15
CA SER A 200 -13.16 12.39 -26.28
C SER A 200 -14.38 11.49 -26.52
N SER A 201 -14.26 10.18 -26.31
CA SER A 201 -15.41 9.28 -26.41
C SER A 201 -16.31 9.31 -25.17
N GLY A 202 -15.77 9.77 -24.03
CA GLY A 202 -16.42 9.63 -22.73
C GLY A 202 -16.51 8.18 -22.23
N GLU A 203 -15.80 7.24 -22.88
CA GLU A 203 -15.82 5.84 -22.52
C GLU A 203 -14.54 5.44 -21.78
N PHE A 204 -14.72 4.81 -20.61
CA PHE A 204 -13.62 4.20 -19.88
C PHE A 204 -13.36 2.78 -20.41
N PRO A 205 -12.14 2.45 -20.88
CA PRO A 205 -11.84 1.16 -21.49
C PRO A 205 -12.21 -0.02 -20.58
N THR A 206 -12.78 -1.08 -21.17
CA THR A 206 -13.20 -2.29 -20.41
C THR A 206 -12.03 -2.96 -19.70
N VAL A 207 -10.85 -3.01 -20.34
CA VAL A 207 -9.60 -3.50 -19.73
C VAL A 207 -9.17 -2.70 -18.51
N PHE A 208 -9.54 -1.41 -18.43
CA PHE A 208 -9.22 -0.56 -17.26
C PHE A 208 -10.19 -0.75 -16.11
N LYS A 209 -11.33 -1.41 -16.33
CA LYS A 209 -12.30 -1.80 -15.30
C LYS A 209 -11.91 -3.11 -14.59
N GLN A 210 -10.74 -3.66 -14.89
CA GLN A 210 -10.24 -4.87 -14.24
C GLN A 210 -9.34 -4.52 -13.05
N ALA A 211 -9.42 -5.33 -12.01
CA ALA A 211 -8.57 -5.21 -10.83
C ALA A 211 -8.22 -6.56 -10.23
N ILE A 212 -7.05 -6.63 -9.62
CA ILE A 212 -6.67 -7.74 -8.74
C ILE A 212 -7.11 -7.38 -7.33
N LEU A 213 -8.05 -8.15 -6.77
CA LEU A 213 -8.49 -7.97 -5.38
C LEU A 213 -7.50 -8.62 -4.42
N ARG A 214 -7.04 -7.85 -3.45
CA ARG A 214 -6.21 -8.33 -2.33
C ARG A 214 -6.99 -8.19 -1.03
N PRO A 215 -7.47 -9.29 -0.43
CA PRO A 215 -8.10 -9.25 0.88
C PRO A 215 -7.07 -8.83 1.94
N LEU A 216 -7.33 -7.72 2.63
CA LEU A 216 -6.49 -7.25 3.73
C LEU A 216 -7.28 -7.20 5.03
N LEU A 217 -6.70 -7.75 6.09
CA LEU A 217 -7.30 -7.73 7.41
C LEU A 217 -7.53 -6.29 7.90
N LYS A 218 -8.72 -6.00 8.41
CA LYS A 218 -9.13 -4.64 8.79
C LYS A 218 -8.29 -4.06 9.92
N LYS A 219 -7.80 -4.90 10.82
CA LYS A 219 -6.96 -4.58 11.98
C LYS A 219 -6.14 -5.80 12.35
N ALA A 220 -4.92 -5.62 12.83
CA ALA A 220 -4.10 -6.72 13.33
C ALA A 220 -4.79 -7.40 14.52
N GLY A 221 -4.63 -8.73 14.63
CA GLY A 221 -5.20 -9.54 15.72
C GLY A 221 -6.68 -9.91 15.55
N LEU A 222 -7.34 -9.48 14.47
CA LEU A 222 -8.68 -10.01 14.15
C LEU A 222 -8.58 -11.47 13.69
N ASP A 223 -9.62 -12.24 13.97
CA ASP A 223 -9.70 -13.63 13.55
C ASP A 223 -9.73 -13.73 12.01
N ILE A 224 -8.73 -14.45 11.49
CA ILE A 224 -8.48 -14.64 10.06
C ILE A 224 -9.52 -15.53 9.38
N ASN A 225 -10.31 -16.31 10.13
CA ASN A 225 -11.29 -17.22 9.53
C ASN A 225 -12.61 -16.53 9.18
N TYR A 226 -12.83 -15.30 9.65
CA TYR A 226 -14.03 -14.51 9.33
C TYR A 226 -13.77 -13.55 8.16
N LEU A 227 -14.40 -13.82 7.01
CA LEU A 227 -14.27 -12.99 5.80
C LEU A 227 -14.70 -11.53 6.02
N SER A 228 -15.63 -11.29 6.95
CA SER A 228 -16.07 -9.94 7.33
C SER A 228 -14.97 -9.08 7.96
N ASN A 229 -13.89 -9.68 8.44
CA ASN A 229 -12.72 -8.99 8.96
C ASN A 229 -11.78 -8.48 7.86
N TYR A 230 -12.07 -8.75 6.59
CA TYR A 230 -11.26 -8.33 5.46
C TYR A 230 -11.84 -7.11 4.73
N ARG A 231 -10.95 -6.39 4.05
CA ARG A 231 -11.28 -5.32 3.10
C ARG A 231 -10.83 -5.76 1.71
N PRO A 232 -11.65 -5.56 0.66
CA PRO A 232 -11.19 -5.74 -0.71
C PRO A 232 -10.30 -4.54 -1.08
N VAL A 233 -9.00 -4.77 -1.28
CA VAL A 233 -8.11 -3.75 -1.83
C VAL A 233 -7.87 -4.04 -3.30
N SER A 234 -8.48 -3.23 -4.16
CA SER A 234 -8.32 -3.30 -5.61
C SER A 234 -6.94 -2.79 -6.04
N ASN A 235 -6.16 -3.64 -6.71
CA ASN A 235 -4.98 -3.23 -7.45
C ASN A 235 -5.33 -3.16 -8.95
N ILE A 236 -5.44 -1.95 -9.47
CA ILE A 236 -5.75 -1.63 -10.87
C ILE A 236 -4.47 -1.32 -11.65
N SER A 237 -4.51 -1.45 -12.97
CA SER A 237 -3.38 -1.15 -13.86
C SER A 237 -2.91 0.30 -13.73
N PHE A 238 -1.64 0.55 -14.05
CA PHE A 238 -1.09 1.90 -14.03
C PHE A 238 -1.81 2.81 -15.03
N ALA A 239 -2.09 2.32 -16.23
CA ALA A 239 -2.79 3.07 -17.27
C ALA A 239 -4.23 3.43 -16.87
N SER A 240 -4.94 2.53 -16.17
CA SER A 240 -6.25 2.83 -15.57
C SER A 240 -6.14 4.00 -14.59
N LYS A 241 -5.23 3.93 -13.62
CA LYS A 241 -4.99 5.02 -12.65
C LYS A 241 -4.65 6.35 -13.32
N LEU A 242 -3.85 6.31 -14.39
CA LEU A 242 -3.44 7.49 -15.14
C LEU A 242 -4.65 8.16 -15.81
N CYS A 243 -5.53 7.36 -16.42
CA CYS A 243 -6.78 7.83 -17.02
C CYS A 243 -7.76 8.38 -15.96
N GLU A 244 -7.90 7.74 -14.79
CA GLU A 244 -8.72 8.31 -13.71
C GLU A 244 -8.16 9.66 -13.24
N LYS A 245 -6.83 9.76 -13.19
CA LYS A 245 -6.13 10.94 -12.70
C LYS A 245 -6.23 12.11 -13.69
N SER A 246 -6.21 11.87 -15.00
CA SER A 246 -6.38 12.92 -16.02
C SER A 246 -7.78 13.55 -15.97
N VAL A 247 -8.81 12.72 -15.77
CA VAL A 247 -10.18 13.20 -15.52
C VAL A 247 -10.23 14.02 -14.23
N LEU A 248 -9.64 13.49 -13.15
CA LEU A 248 -9.64 14.17 -11.86
C LEU A 248 -8.95 15.54 -11.92
N THR A 249 -7.85 15.68 -12.65
CA THR A 249 -7.14 16.97 -12.79
C THR A 249 -8.01 18.05 -13.42
N GLN A 250 -8.93 17.67 -14.31
CA GLN A 250 -9.87 18.62 -14.91
C GLN A 250 -11.05 18.90 -13.98
N LEU A 251 -11.59 17.88 -13.31
CA LEU A 251 -12.73 18.00 -12.39
C LEU A 251 -12.44 18.81 -11.13
N ILE A 252 -11.19 18.87 -10.66
CA ILE A 252 -10.82 19.62 -9.45
C ILE A 252 -11.15 21.12 -9.55
N HIS A 253 -11.19 21.67 -10.77
CA HIS A 253 -11.53 23.08 -11.00
C HIS A 253 -13.02 23.36 -10.82
N PHE A 254 -13.85 22.33 -10.78
CA PHE A 254 -15.28 22.43 -10.51
C PHE A 254 -15.50 22.22 -9.01
N ASP A 255 -16.15 23.16 -8.33
CA ASP A 255 -16.50 23.03 -6.91
C ASP A 255 -17.65 22.03 -6.72
N LEU A 256 -17.34 20.75 -6.91
CA LEU A 256 -18.27 19.62 -6.83
C LEU A 256 -18.38 19.07 -5.40
N TYR A 257 -17.71 19.69 -4.42
CA TYR A 257 -17.70 19.20 -3.05
C TYR A 257 -18.95 19.65 -2.31
N SER A 258 -19.55 18.73 -1.54
CA SER A 258 -20.59 19.12 -0.58
C SER A 258 -19.99 20.02 0.51
N LYS A 259 -20.78 20.98 0.99
CA LYS A 259 -20.41 21.88 2.10
C LYS A 259 -19.89 21.13 3.34
N PHE A 260 -20.42 19.93 3.61
CA PHE A 260 -20.05 19.12 4.77
C PHE A 260 -19.04 18.00 4.44
N GLN A 261 -18.49 17.98 3.22
CA GLN A 261 -17.48 17.01 2.85
C GLN A 261 -16.12 17.40 3.45
N SER A 262 -15.64 16.62 4.41
CA SER A 262 -14.31 16.81 5.01
C SER A 262 -13.26 15.86 4.42
N ALA A 263 -13.67 14.64 4.06
CA ALA A 263 -12.76 13.63 3.53
C ALA A 263 -12.45 13.84 2.05
N TYR A 264 -11.22 13.52 1.65
CA TYR A 264 -10.74 13.49 0.27
C TYR A 264 -10.78 14.83 -0.48
N ARG A 265 -10.74 15.97 0.24
CA ARG A 265 -10.51 17.30 -0.34
C ARG A 265 -9.01 17.57 -0.51
N ILE A 266 -8.68 18.45 -1.46
CA ILE A 266 -7.31 18.86 -1.80
C ILE A 266 -6.78 19.97 -0.88
N LEU A 267 -7.50 20.29 0.20
CA LEU A 267 -7.04 21.29 1.16
C LEU A 267 -5.86 20.77 1.98
N GLU A 268 -4.83 21.60 2.11
CA GLU A 268 -3.70 21.42 3.03
C GLU A 268 -4.23 21.02 4.40
N TRP A 269 -3.86 19.82 4.85
CA TRP A 269 -4.56 19.04 5.87
C TRP A 269 -4.53 19.61 7.31
N ALA A 270 -4.09 20.86 7.50
CA ALA A 270 -3.72 21.40 8.82
C ALA A 270 -4.77 22.30 9.49
N ALA A 271 -5.65 23.00 8.76
CA ALA A 271 -6.41 24.13 9.35
C ALA A 271 -7.83 23.81 9.87
N LEU A 272 -8.47 22.72 9.42
CA LEU A 272 -9.91 22.48 9.68
C LEU A 272 -10.23 21.43 10.74
N TRP A 273 -9.26 20.60 11.17
CA TRP A 273 -9.48 19.59 12.22
C TRP A 273 -9.29 20.14 13.64
N THR A 274 -8.83 21.38 13.80
CA THR A 274 -8.51 22.00 15.10
C THR A 274 -9.51 23.06 15.56
N GLN A 275 -10.64 23.24 14.88
CA GLN A 275 -11.75 24.00 15.45
C GLN A 275 -12.82 23.03 15.96
N PRO A 276 -12.88 22.76 17.28
CA PRO A 276 -14.09 22.20 17.85
C PRO A 276 -15.20 23.23 17.63
N ASP A 277 -16.19 22.89 16.82
CA ASP A 277 -17.37 23.71 16.59
C ASP A 277 -18.20 23.73 17.90
N THR A 278 -17.80 24.59 18.83
CA THR A 278 -18.40 24.75 20.17
C THR A 278 -19.81 25.35 20.12
N ARG A 279 -20.36 25.59 18.93
CA ARG A 279 -21.75 26.06 18.74
C ARG A 279 -22.79 24.95 18.74
N LEU A 280 -22.40 23.67 18.69
CA LEU A 280 -23.35 22.54 18.76
C LEU A 280 -23.53 21.95 20.18
N VAL A 281 -22.89 22.53 21.20
CA VAL A 281 -22.97 22.03 22.60
C VAL A 281 -24.08 22.74 23.41
N GLY A 282 -24.83 23.67 22.81
CA GLY A 282 -25.75 24.56 23.51
C GLY A 282 -27.25 24.35 23.28
N MET A 283 -27.68 23.23 22.68
CA MET A 283 -29.11 22.89 22.54
C MET A 283 -29.29 21.40 22.83
N GLY A 284 -29.42 21.09 24.13
CA GLY A 284 -29.80 19.76 24.58
C GLY A 284 -31.27 19.53 24.28
N GLU A 285 -31.57 18.97 23.11
CA GLU A 285 -32.69 18.06 22.84
C GLU A 285 -32.69 17.70 21.34
N ALA A 286 -32.67 16.39 21.05
CA ALA A 286 -33.01 15.78 19.76
C ALA A 286 -32.12 16.06 18.53
N ILE A 287 -30.83 15.69 18.55
CA ILE A 287 -30.15 15.24 17.32
C ILE A 287 -29.31 14.00 17.68
N GLY A 288 -29.83 12.82 17.37
CA GLY A 288 -29.06 11.59 17.43
C GLY A 288 -27.88 11.67 16.47
N ILE A 289 -26.67 11.73 17.02
CA ILE A 289 -25.43 11.59 16.24
C ILE A 289 -25.41 10.15 15.71
N SER A 290 -26.01 9.95 14.54
CA SER A 290 -25.88 8.72 13.77
C SER A 290 -24.45 8.69 13.24
N ASN A 291 -23.58 7.94 13.90
CA ASN A 291 -22.22 7.65 13.45
C ASN A 291 -22.28 6.82 12.14
N LEU A 292 -22.53 7.49 11.02
CA LEU A 292 -22.32 6.93 9.68
C LEU A 292 -20.82 6.97 9.38
N LEU A 293 -20.09 6.05 10.00
CA LEU A 293 -18.75 5.66 9.58
C LEU A 293 -18.87 4.96 8.23
N LEU A 294 -19.01 5.77 7.17
CA LEU A 294 -18.90 5.31 5.78
C LEU A 294 -17.50 4.71 5.62
N HIS A 295 -17.44 3.38 5.70
CA HIS A 295 -16.23 2.62 5.46
C HIS A 295 -15.65 3.00 4.09
N LYS A 296 -14.32 2.94 3.99
CA LYS A 296 -13.44 3.20 2.83
C LYS A 296 -13.73 2.32 1.58
N GLU A 297 -14.98 1.95 1.33
CA GLU A 297 -15.52 1.22 0.19
C GLU A 297 -15.62 2.10 -1.08
N LEU A 298 -15.40 3.42 -0.97
CA LEU A 298 -15.65 4.40 -2.04
C LEU A 298 -14.65 4.42 -3.20
N ARG A 299 -13.66 3.51 -3.27
CA ARG A 299 -12.90 3.36 -4.54
C ARG A 299 -13.73 2.66 -5.62
N ASN A 300 -14.65 1.78 -5.22
CA ASN A 300 -15.50 1.00 -6.13
C ASN A 300 -16.83 1.68 -6.49
N THR A 301 -17.10 2.91 -6.04
CA THR A 301 -18.36 3.65 -6.34
C THR A 301 -18.13 4.98 -7.08
N ARG A 302 -16.87 5.35 -7.35
CA ARG A 302 -16.53 6.64 -7.98
C ARG A 302 -17.07 6.84 -9.40
N TYR A 303 -17.43 5.78 -10.10
CA TYR A 303 -17.92 5.87 -11.49
C TYR A 303 -19.43 5.66 -11.65
N ALA A 304 -20.08 4.91 -10.75
CA ALA A 304 -21.52 4.62 -10.87
C ALA A 304 -22.41 5.87 -10.73
N LEU A 305 -22.03 6.84 -9.89
CA LEU A 305 -22.83 8.05 -9.67
C LEU A 305 -22.78 9.06 -10.82
N TYR A 306 -21.77 8.99 -11.70
CA TYR A 306 -21.58 10.00 -12.75
C TYR A 306 -22.19 9.58 -14.11
N VAL A 307 -22.40 8.27 -14.34
CA VAL A 307 -22.99 7.75 -15.59
C VAL A 307 -24.53 7.66 -15.52
N ALA A 308 -25.12 7.64 -14.32
CA ALA A 308 -26.55 7.46 -14.07
C ALA A 308 -27.49 8.63 -14.54
N LYS A 309 -27.00 9.59 -15.32
CA LYS A 309 -27.78 10.72 -15.87
C LYS A 309 -27.97 10.68 -17.40
N ARG A 310 -27.88 9.52 -18.07
CA ARG A 310 -28.22 9.38 -19.51
C ARG A 310 -29.38 8.41 -19.76
N PRO A 311 -30.25 8.67 -20.74
CA PRO A 311 -31.39 7.80 -21.08
C PRO A 311 -30.93 6.49 -21.76
N PRO A 312 -31.70 5.39 -21.64
CA PRO A 312 -31.24 4.05 -21.98
C PRO A 312 -31.27 3.77 -23.50
N GLY A 313 -30.10 3.45 -24.06
CA GLY A 313 -29.93 2.87 -25.40
C GLY A 313 -29.47 1.41 -25.30
N ILE A 314 -30.16 0.53 -26.02
CA ILE A 314 -30.00 -0.94 -26.05
C ILE A 314 -28.63 -1.34 -26.60
N TYR A 315 -27.83 -2.16 -25.89
CA TYR A 315 -26.75 -2.95 -26.52
C TYR A 315 -26.51 -4.33 -25.89
N ASP A 316 -26.21 -5.26 -26.79
CA ASP A 316 -26.19 -6.73 -26.73
C ASP A 316 -24.80 -7.28 -26.32
N TYR A 317 -24.79 -8.46 -25.68
CA TYR A 317 -23.64 -9.04 -24.98
C TYR A 317 -22.95 -10.12 -25.83
N LYS A 318 -21.71 -9.88 -26.31
CA LYS A 318 -20.87 -10.94 -26.89
C LYS A 318 -19.76 -11.37 -25.94
N ARG A 319 -19.81 -12.65 -25.53
CA ARG A 319 -18.80 -13.36 -24.75
C ARG A 319 -17.57 -13.67 -25.62
N GLY A 320 -16.38 -13.38 -25.09
CA GLY A 320 -15.10 -13.85 -25.61
C GLY A 320 -14.26 -14.47 -24.47
N ASN A 321 -13.65 -15.61 -24.77
CA ASN A 321 -13.01 -16.56 -23.85
C ASN A 321 -11.56 -16.20 -23.43
N THR A 322 -11.24 -16.50 -22.16
CA THR A 322 -10.02 -17.13 -21.54
C THR A 322 -8.64 -16.47 -21.78
N VAL A 323 -7.77 -16.20 -20.78
CA VAL A 323 -7.15 -17.08 -19.76
C VAL A 323 -6.77 -16.30 -18.48
N MET A 324 -7.11 -16.82 -17.28
CA MET A 324 -6.35 -16.64 -16.02
C MET A 324 -6.82 -17.69 -14.99
N SER A 325 -5.90 -18.08 -14.10
CA SER A 325 -6.23 -18.71 -12.83
C SER A 325 -7.24 -17.84 -12.06
N GLY A 326 -8.43 -18.39 -11.80
CA GLY A 326 -9.47 -17.72 -11.01
C GLY A 326 -10.11 -16.52 -11.71
N ARG A 327 -11.43 -16.46 -11.68
CA ARG A 327 -12.26 -15.58 -12.51
C ARG A 327 -11.92 -14.09 -12.36
N THR A 328 -12.00 -13.36 -13.47
CA THR A 328 -11.99 -11.89 -13.47
C THR A 328 -13.32 -11.38 -12.93
N ILE A 329 -13.28 -10.61 -11.84
CA ILE A 329 -14.42 -9.83 -11.36
C ILE A 329 -14.44 -8.51 -12.13
N PRO A 330 -15.48 -8.20 -12.92
CA PRO A 330 -15.62 -6.87 -13.48
C PRO A 330 -15.80 -5.86 -12.34
N LEU A 331 -14.96 -4.81 -12.27
CA LEU A 331 -15.37 -3.62 -11.52
C LEU A 331 -16.56 -3.04 -12.28
N TYR A 332 -17.74 -3.11 -11.66
CA TYR A 332 -19.04 -2.61 -12.08
C TYR A 332 -19.94 -3.55 -12.91
N THR A 333 -21.08 -3.88 -12.31
CA THR A 333 -22.37 -4.03 -12.99
C THR A 333 -23.04 -2.66 -13.15
N SER A 334 -23.59 -2.46 -14.34
CA SER A 334 -24.47 -1.38 -14.79
C SER A 334 -25.47 -0.86 -13.75
N LEU A 335 -25.54 0.46 -13.57
CA LEU A 335 -26.54 1.35 -14.18
C LEU A 335 -26.19 2.81 -13.82
#